data_AF-A0A7D9J3B2-F1
#
_entry.id   AF-A0A7D9J3B2-F1
#
_cell.length_a   1.000
_cell.length_b   1.000
_cell.length_c   1.000
_cell.angle_alpha   90.00
_cell.angle_beta   90.00
_cell.angle_gamma   90.00
#
_symmetry.space_group_name_H-M   'P 1'
#
loop_
_entity.id
_entity.type
_entity.pdbx_description
1 polymer ?
#
loop_
_entity_poly.entity_id
_entity_poly.type
_entity_poly.pdbx_seq_one_letter_code
_entity_poly.pdbx_strand_id
1 'polypeptide(L)'
;MDELTPDTLVQPPRLLLNCISELRIKCIYSNRGCPEYVKLSNLQNHVDQCGFAPAKCGNEGCGAKVNECEKVRYETELCKFRKVECYGCGELKKEMMAEVLDSQSRMKEGVKQALKESLDKIESIFEATQSNSRPKVRAQTLKTDVARSLRQFNHGINHDIFIMGSFGKDYKPTNSVEKFCSREGRWVDVGPMNVPRASASSVVLGNQVIVSGGTTYNLQSGRNAPTDSVEILNLDQCPLQWEMSDIKLPAPQACHQTFIYKGKLIVICESFKKDGFTFFEISLTPPHAHKELFSLASYRFSYQVGDFYKAELVNEKVFVWWDIRRQFEGCINLRSCGK
;
A
#
# COMPACT_ATOMS: atom_id res chain seq x y z
N MET A 1 68.62 6.00 15.60
CA MET A 1 68.14 5.20 14.46
C MET A 1 67.51 6.19 13.53
N ASP A 2 68.18 6.50 12.43
CA ASP A 2 67.66 7.47 11.47
C ASP A 2 66.35 6.94 10.87
N GLU A 3 65.33 7.81 10.80
CA GLU A 3 64.03 7.47 10.24
C GLU A 3 64.18 7.18 8.74
N LEU A 4 63.72 6.00 8.31
CA LEU A 4 63.69 5.61 6.91
C LEU A 4 62.66 6.48 6.16
N THR A 5 63.13 7.51 5.47
CA THR A 5 62.33 8.32 4.53
C THR A 5 62.55 7.84 3.09
N PRO A 6 61.62 8.10 2.15
CA PRO A 6 61.78 7.72 0.75
C PRO A 6 63.11 8.18 0.11
N ASP A 7 63.66 9.29 0.59
CA ASP A 7 64.92 9.88 0.12
C ASP A 7 66.17 9.19 0.68
N THR A 8 66.03 8.42 1.76
CA THR A 8 67.11 7.64 2.40
C THR A 8 67.16 6.18 1.94
N LEU A 9 66.19 5.74 1.13
CA LEU A 9 66.12 4.37 0.60
C LEU A 9 67.03 4.20 -0.63
N VAL A 10 67.97 3.26 -0.53
CA VAL A 10 68.82 2.87 -1.66
C VAL A 10 67.97 2.12 -2.70
N GLN A 11 68.15 2.47 -3.97
CA GLN A 11 67.47 1.78 -5.07
C GLN A 11 67.85 0.30 -5.11
N PRO A 12 66.87 -0.62 -5.12
CA PRO A 12 67.15 -2.05 -5.07
C PRO A 12 67.85 -2.53 -6.36
N PRO A 13 68.69 -3.58 -6.27
CA PRO A 13 69.33 -4.18 -7.44
C PRO A 13 68.31 -4.63 -8.50
N ARG A 14 68.68 -4.54 -9.79
CA ARG A 14 67.79 -4.90 -10.93
C ARG A 14 67.15 -6.28 -10.82
N LEU A 15 67.86 -7.27 -10.29
CA LEU A 15 67.32 -8.62 -10.06
C LEU A 15 66.12 -8.60 -9.11
N LEU A 16 66.20 -7.82 -8.03
CA LEU A 16 65.13 -7.68 -7.05
C LEU A 16 63.93 -6.93 -7.65
N LEU A 17 64.17 -5.88 -8.42
CA LEU A 17 63.13 -5.17 -9.17
C LEU A 17 62.38 -6.09 -10.13
N ASN A 18 63.10 -6.95 -10.85
CA ASN A 18 62.49 -7.94 -11.74
C ASN A 18 61.62 -8.94 -10.97
N CYS A 19 62.11 -9.49 -9.85
CA CYS A 19 61.33 -10.37 -8.99
C CYS A 19 60.07 -9.68 -8.42
N ILE A 20 60.19 -8.42 -7.98
CA ILE A 20 59.06 -7.61 -7.49
C ILE A 20 58.04 -7.37 -8.60
N SER A 21 58.49 -7.09 -9.83
CA SER A 21 57.61 -6.82 -10.97
C SER A 21 56.75 -8.03 -11.38
N GLU A 22 57.23 -9.24 -11.09
CA GLU A 22 56.56 -10.51 -11.37
C GLU A 22 55.58 -10.97 -10.28
N LEU A 23 55.54 -10.28 -9.13
CA LEU A 23 54.60 -10.59 -8.05
C LEU A 23 53.16 -10.45 -8.54
N ARG A 24 52.34 -11.48 -8.29
CA ARG A 24 50.90 -11.45 -8.57
C ARG A 24 50.17 -10.89 -7.35
N ILE A 25 49.56 -9.73 -7.52
CA ILE A 25 48.85 -9.02 -6.47
C ILE A 25 47.38 -8.86 -6.83
N LYS A 26 46.55 -8.72 -5.79
CA LYS A 26 45.10 -8.54 -5.96
C LYS A 26 44.82 -7.14 -6.52
N CYS A 27 43.84 -7.02 -7.41
CA CYS A 27 43.38 -5.72 -7.90
C CYS A 27 42.91 -4.80 -6.75
N ILE A 28 43.17 -3.49 -6.88
CA ILE A 28 42.74 -2.46 -5.91
C ILE A 28 41.21 -2.39 -5.76
N TYR A 29 40.45 -2.77 -6.80
CA TYR A 29 38.99 -2.82 -6.77
C TYR A 29 38.44 -4.18 -6.32
N SER A 30 39.26 -4.99 -5.65
CA SER A 30 38.82 -6.29 -5.13
C SER A 30 37.76 -6.19 -4.03
N ASN A 31 37.72 -5.09 -3.29
CA ASN A 31 36.64 -4.76 -2.35
C ASN A 31 35.31 -4.41 -3.07
N ARG A 32 35.37 -4.09 -4.36
CA ARG A 32 34.20 -3.85 -5.23
C ARG A 32 33.80 -5.09 -6.04
N GLY A 33 34.52 -6.19 -5.89
CA GLY A 33 34.19 -7.49 -6.51
C GLY A 33 35.16 -7.97 -7.60
N CYS A 34 36.24 -7.24 -7.90
CA CYS A 34 37.23 -7.72 -8.88
C CYS A 34 37.97 -8.99 -8.36
N PRO A 35 37.90 -10.13 -9.07
CA PRO A 35 38.53 -11.39 -8.63
C PRO A 35 40.00 -11.52 -9.08
N GLU A 36 40.51 -10.58 -9.88
CA GLU A 36 41.77 -10.75 -10.61
C GLU A 36 43.03 -10.60 -9.74
N TYR A 37 44.02 -11.45 -10.05
CA TYR A 37 45.40 -11.38 -9.55
C TYR A 37 46.36 -11.11 -10.70
N VAL A 38 46.84 -9.87 -10.77
CA VAL A 38 47.66 -9.35 -11.86
C VAL A 38 49.10 -9.14 -11.43
N LYS A 39 50.05 -9.28 -12.37
CA LYS A 39 51.46 -8.94 -12.10
C LYS A 39 51.57 -7.47 -11.72
N LEU A 40 52.43 -7.15 -10.76
CA LEU A 40 52.66 -5.78 -10.32
C LEU A 40 53.02 -4.86 -11.50
N SER A 41 53.82 -5.34 -12.45
CA SER A 41 54.17 -4.62 -13.69
C SER A 41 52.96 -4.24 -14.55
N ASN A 42 51.88 -5.02 -14.52
CA ASN A 42 50.67 -4.83 -15.34
C ASN A 42 49.47 -4.34 -14.53
N LEU A 43 49.64 -4.02 -13.25
CA LEU A 43 48.55 -3.60 -12.38
C LEU A 43 47.83 -2.35 -12.92
N GLN A 44 48.58 -1.34 -13.35
CA GLN A 44 47.99 -0.09 -13.83
C GLN A 44 47.12 -0.31 -15.07
N ASN A 45 47.63 -1.06 -16.05
CA ASN A 45 46.89 -1.40 -17.27
C ASN A 45 45.56 -2.12 -16.96
N HIS A 46 45.56 -3.02 -15.97
CA HIS A 46 44.33 -3.67 -15.51
C HIS A 46 43.39 -2.68 -14.82
N VAL A 47 43.90 -1.83 -13.92
CA VAL A 47 43.11 -0.84 -13.16
C VAL A 47 42.39 0.13 -14.09
N ASP A 48 43.06 0.58 -15.15
CA ASP A 48 42.51 1.51 -16.14
C ASP A 48 41.35 0.90 -16.95
N GLN A 49 41.30 -0.43 -17.05
CA GLN A 49 40.28 -1.17 -17.81
C GLN A 49 39.39 -2.05 -16.92
N CYS A 50 39.48 -1.90 -15.59
CA CYS A 50 38.79 -2.77 -14.66
C CYS A 50 37.30 -2.45 -14.66
N GLY A 51 36.46 -3.41 -15.03
CA GLY A 51 35.00 -3.24 -14.97
C GLY A 51 34.44 -2.94 -13.57
N PHE A 52 35.22 -3.18 -12.51
CA PHE A 52 34.84 -2.86 -11.13
C PHE A 52 35.29 -1.47 -10.66
N ALA A 53 35.96 -0.71 -11.54
CA ALA A 53 36.29 0.68 -11.28
C ALA A 53 35.01 1.50 -11.01
N PRO A 54 35.06 2.47 -10.09
CA PRO A 54 33.89 3.26 -9.71
C PRO A 54 33.52 4.29 -10.78
N ALA A 55 32.30 4.19 -11.29
CA ALA A 55 31.70 5.08 -12.27
C ALA A 55 30.55 5.88 -11.66
N LYS A 56 30.35 7.14 -12.07
CA LYS A 56 29.17 7.92 -11.69
C LYS A 56 27.99 7.61 -12.60
N CYS A 57 26.81 7.46 -12.02
CA CYS A 57 25.54 7.37 -12.76
C CYS A 57 25.29 8.66 -13.56
N GLY A 58 24.91 8.51 -14.83
CA GLY A 58 24.62 9.59 -15.78
C GLY A 58 23.20 10.17 -15.67
N ASN A 59 22.30 9.54 -14.89
CA ASN A 59 20.96 10.10 -14.67
C ASN A 59 21.02 11.34 -13.78
N GLU A 60 20.40 12.43 -14.24
CA GLU A 60 20.33 13.70 -13.52
C GLU A 60 19.79 13.51 -12.09
N GLY A 61 20.51 14.05 -11.10
CA GLY A 61 20.10 13.99 -9.69
C GLY A 61 20.44 12.68 -8.94
N CYS A 62 20.99 11.66 -9.60
CA CYS A 62 21.29 10.39 -8.93
C CYS A 62 22.55 10.41 -8.05
N GLY A 63 23.69 10.85 -8.58
CA GLY A 63 24.97 10.93 -7.85
C GLY A 63 25.59 9.61 -7.37
N ALA A 64 24.98 8.45 -7.67
CA ALA A 64 25.46 7.15 -7.21
C ALA A 64 26.79 6.72 -7.89
N LYS A 65 27.66 6.03 -7.13
CA LYS A 65 28.89 5.40 -7.63
C LYS A 65 28.68 3.90 -7.82
N VAL A 66 28.62 3.46 -9.07
CA VAL A 66 28.40 2.06 -9.48
C VAL A 66 29.66 1.48 -10.10
N ASN A 67 29.72 0.16 -10.31
CA ASN A 67 30.82 -0.44 -11.06
C ASN A 67 30.65 -0.13 -12.55
N GLU A 68 31.73 0.16 -13.27
CA GLU A 68 31.71 0.48 -14.70
C GLU A 68 30.97 -0.59 -15.51
N CYS A 69 31.16 -1.87 -15.20
CA CYS A 69 30.49 -2.99 -15.87
C CYS A 69 28.97 -3.06 -15.63
N GLU A 70 28.47 -2.45 -14.54
CA GLU A 70 27.06 -2.45 -14.18
C GLU A 70 26.38 -1.10 -14.48
N LYS A 71 27.13 -0.11 -14.94
CA LYS A 71 26.67 1.27 -15.10
C LYS A 71 25.45 1.37 -16.00
N VAL A 72 25.52 0.77 -17.20
CA VAL A 72 24.41 0.80 -18.19
C VAL A 72 23.15 0.20 -17.59
N ARG A 73 23.23 -1.01 -17.03
CA ARG A 73 22.08 -1.69 -16.41
C ARG A 73 21.51 -0.87 -15.25
N TYR A 74 22.38 -0.27 -14.43
CA TYR A 74 21.92 0.59 -13.35
C TYR A 74 21.17 1.81 -13.89
N GLU A 75 21.69 2.50 -14.90
CA GLU A 75 21.08 3.70 -15.47
C GLU A 75 19.72 3.42 -16.14
N THR A 76 19.59 2.29 -16.83
CA THR A 76 18.38 1.95 -17.61
C THR A 76 17.32 1.20 -16.79
N GLU A 77 17.71 0.36 -15.82
CA GLU A 77 16.79 -0.58 -15.17
C GLU A 77 16.64 -0.36 -13.66
N LEU A 78 17.64 0.19 -12.97
CA LEU A 78 17.66 0.25 -11.50
C LEU A 78 17.59 1.66 -10.93
N CYS A 79 18.08 2.65 -11.67
CA CYS A 79 18.15 4.03 -11.22
C CYS A 79 16.74 4.60 -11.09
N LYS A 80 16.43 5.15 -9.91
CA LYS A 80 15.15 5.78 -9.59
C LYS A 80 14.95 7.13 -10.29
N PHE A 81 16.05 7.74 -10.75
CA PHE A 81 16.06 9.03 -11.45
C PHE A 81 16.04 8.88 -12.97
N ARG A 82 15.91 7.65 -13.48
CA ARG A 82 15.79 7.42 -14.93
C ARG A 82 14.50 8.03 -15.46
N LYS A 83 14.57 8.70 -16.60
CA LYS A 83 13.38 9.17 -17.32
C LYS A 83 12.87 8.03 -18.21
N VAL A 84 11.60 7.67 -18.08
CA VAL A 84 10.96 6.64 -18.91
C VAL A 84 9.93 7.32 -19.81
N GLU A 85 10.03 7.11 -21.12
CA GLU A 85 9.02 7.58 -22.08
C GLU A 85 7.77 6.70 -21.97
N CYS A 86 6.62 7.33 -21.68
CA CYS A 86 5.33 6.65 -21.65
C CYS A 86 4.63 6.80 -23.01
N TYR A 87 4.60 5.74 -23.81
CA TYR A 87 3.97 5.74 -25.14
C TYR A 87 2.43 5.68 -25.12
N GLY A 88 1.78 5.50 -23.96
CA GLY A 88 0.31 5.39 -23.84
C GLY A 88 -0.37 6.49 -23.01
N CYS A 89 0.39 7.38 -22.37
CA CYS A 89 -0.17 8.37 -21.45
C CYS A 89 -0.87 9.55 -22.15
N GLY A 90 -0.63 9.74 -23.47
CA GLY A 90 -1.18 10.86 -24.23
C GLY A 90 -2.66 10.70 -24.61
N GLU A 91 -3.08 9.48 -24.97
CA GLU A 91 -4.47 9.19 -25.33
C GLU A 91 -5.36 9.04 -24.10
N LEU A 92 -4.86 8.34 -23.07
CA LEU A 92 -5.52 8.22 -21.77
C LEU A 92 -5.85 9.58 -21.15
N LYS A 93 -4.96 10.57 -21.27
CA LYS A 93 -5.24 11.94 -20.79
C LYS A 93 -6.37 12.62 -21.55
N LYS A 94 -6.50 12.40 -22.87
CA LYS A 94 -7.55 13.05 -23.68
C LYS A 94 -8.91 12.45 -23.39
N GLU A 95 -8.99 11.12 -23.31
CA GLU A 95 -10.23 10.41 -22.97
C GLU A 95 -10.68 10.75 -21.56
N MET A 96 -9.76 10.72 -20.59
CA MET A 96 -10.07 11.04 -19.19
C MET A 96 -10.46 12.51 -19.01
N MET A 97 -9.85 13.46 -19.75
CA MET A 97 -10.30 14.86 -19.72
C MET A 97 -11.68 15.05 -20.37
N ALA A 98 -11.98 14.33 -21.46
CA ALA A 98 -13.29 14.41 -22.11
C ALA A 98 -14.40 13.86 -21.22
N GLU A 99 -14.18 12.72 -20.55
CA GLU A 99 -15.12 12.16 -19.57
C GLU A 99 -15.26 13.05 -18.32
N VAL A 100 -14.19 13.69 -17.86
CA VAL A 100 -14.25 14.65 -16.75
C VAL A 100 -15.07 15.88 -17.14
N LEU A 101 -14.95 16.38 -18.38
CA LEU A 101 -15.76 17.51 -18.84
C LEU A 101 -17.24 17.14 -19.02
N ASP A 102 -17.55 15.95 -19.53
CA ASP A 102 -18.93 15.45 -19.66
C ASP A 102 -19.58 15.15 -18.29
N SER A 103 -18.82 14.58 -17.35
CA SER A 103 -19.32 14.39 -15.97
C SER A 103 -19.53 15.72 -15.25
N GLN A 104 -18.67 16.73 -15.48
CA GLN A 104 -18.86 18.09 -14.95
C GLN A 104 -20.09 18.79 -15.53
N SER A 105 -20.37 18.66 -16.83
CA SER A 105 -21.57 19.26 -17.44
C SER A 105 -22.86 18.60 -16.92
N ARG A 106 -22.88 17.26 -16.81
CA ARG A 106 -24.00 16.51 -16.21
C ARG A 106 -24.22 16.87 -14.74
N MET A 107 -23.14 17.02 -13.96
CA MET A 107 -23.24 17.48 -12.57
C MET A 107 -23.79 18.89 -12.45
N LYS A 108 -23.34 19.83 -13.30
CA LYS A 108 -23.86 21.21 -13.29
C LYS A 108 -25.35 21.27 -13.58
N GLU A 109 -25.84 20.51 -14.56
CA GLU A 109 -27.27 20.50 -14.87
C GLU A 109 -28.08 19.79 -13.78
N GLY A 110 -27.56 18.71 -13.19
CA GLY A 110 -28.17 18.03 -12.04
C GLY A 110 -28.32 18.93 -10.81
N VAL A 111 -27.29 19.73 -10.49
CA VAL A 111 -27.33 20.72 -9.39
C VAL A 111 -28.36 21.81 -9.68
N LYS A 112 -28.43 22.30 -10.92
CA LYS A 112 -29.39 23.33 -11.34
C LYS A 112 -30.83 22.83 -11.24
N GLN A 113 -31.08 21.58 -11.63
CA GLN A 113 -32.39 20.93 -11.51
C GLN A 113 -32.80 20.76 -10.04
N ALA A 114 -31.88 20.25 -9.20
CA ALA A 114 -32.14 20.07 -7.77
C ALA A 114 -32.37 21.40 -7.03
N LEU A 115 -31.67 22.46 -7.42
CA LEU A 115 -31.87 23.81 -6.88
C LEU A 115 -33.26 24.34 -7.25
N LYS A 116 -33.70 24.11 -8.50
CA LYS A 116 -35.03 24.50 -8.97
C LYS A 116 -36.14 23.78 -8.21
N GLU A 117 -36.05 22.46 -8.06
CA GLU A 117 -37.03 21.66 -7.30
C GLU A 117 -37.07 22.04 -5.81
N SER A 118 -35.92 22.45 -5.26
CA SER A 118 -35.85 22.94 -3.87
C SER A 118 -36.50 24.31 -3.72
N LEU A 119 -36.34 25.20 -4.70
CA LEU A 119 -37.00 26.51 -4.72
C LEU A 119 -38.53 26.33 -4.84
N ASP A 120 -39.00 25.47 -5.74
CA ASP A 120 -40.43 25.18 -5.92
C ASP A 120 -41.06 24.62 -4.63
N LYS A 121 -40.34 23.74 -3.91
CA LYS A 121 -40.78 23.23 -2.59
C LYS A 121 -40.84 24.31 -1.52
N ILE A 122 -39.86 25.22 -1.49
CA ILE A 122 -39.84 26.33 -0.53
C ILE A 122 -41.01 27.27 -0.79
N GLU A 123 -41.31 27.56 -2.06
CA GLU A 123 -42.44 28.39 -2.47
C GLU A 123 -43.77 27.76 -2.05
N SER A 124 -43.95 26.45 -2.28
CA SER A 124 -45.12 25.71 -1.81
C SER A 124 -45.29 25.71 -0.28
N ILE A 125 -44.19 25.58 0.48
CA ILE A 125 -44.23 25.67 1.95
C ILE A 125 -44.59 27.08 2.42
N PHE A 126 -44.10 28.12 1.72
CA PHE A 126 -44.39 29.51 2.03
C PHE A 126 -45.87 29.85 1.81
N GLU A 127 -46.47 29.35 0.73
CA GLU A 127 -47.91 29.46 0.46
C GLU A 127 -48.74 28.72 1.51
N ALA A 128 -48.34 27.50 1.88
CA ALA A 128 -49.02 26.70 2.91
C ALA A 128 -48.91 27.30 4.33
N THR A 129 -47.92 28.16 4.58
CA THR A 129 -47.74 28.83 5.88
C THR A 129 -48.47 30.18 5.99
N GLN A 130 -48.85 30.82 4.88
CA GLN A 130 -49.70 32.02 4.90
C GLN A 130 -51.18 31.73 5.23
N SER A 131 -51.66 30.51 4.98
CA SER A 131 -53.06 30.13 5.22
C SER A 131 -53.38 29.75 6.68
N ASN A 132 -52.37 29.56 7.54
CA ASN A 132 -52.56 29.22 8.94
C ASN A 132 -51.97 30.29 9.88
N SER A 133 -52.84 31.06 10.49
CA SER A 133 -52.48 32.14 11.41
C SER A 133 -52.19 31.63 12.85
N ARG A 134 -50.94 31.85 13.30
CA ARG A 134 -50.42 31.99 14.70
C ARG A 134 -50.11 30.72 15.56
N PRO A 135 -49.18 30.78 16.57
CA PRO A 135 -47.73 30.67 16.35
C PRO A 135 -46.92 29.82 17.39
N LYS A 136 -45.61 29.65 17.11
CA LYS A 136 -44.47 29.44 18.05
C LYS A 136 -44.34 28.12 18.83
N VAL A 137 -43.95 27.01 18.18
CA VAL A 137 -42.97 26.01 18.71
C VAL A 137 -42.35 25.23 17.54
N ARG A 138 -41.35 25.73 16.80
CA ARG A 138 -40.61 24.86 15.84
C ARG A 138 -39.29 25.37 15.24
N ALA A 139 -38.69 26.43 15.78
CA ALA A 139 -37.50 27.03 15.17
C ALA A 139 -36.17 26.29 15.46
N GLN A 140 -36.14 25.31 16.36
CA GLN A 140 -34.91 24.58 16.70
C GLN A 140 -34.73 23.26 15.93
N THR A 141 -35.82 22.57 15.56
CA THR A 141 -35.77 21.28 14.87
C THR A 141 -35.41 21.40 13.37
N LEU A 142 -35.76 22.52 12.73
CA LEU A 142 -35.48 22.73 11.30
C LEU A 142 -34.00 23.02 10.99
N LYS A 143 -33.25 23.60 11.92
CA LYS A 143 -31.81 23.90 11.71
C LYS A 143 -30.96 22.63 11.66
N THR A 144 -31.32 21.60 12.41
CA THR A 144 -30.60 20.31 12.43
C THR A 144 -30.84 19.49 11.17
N ASP A 145 -32.03 19.57 10.59
CA ASP A 145 -32.37 18.79 9.39
C ASP A 145 -31.76 19.40 8.11
N VAL A 146 -31.74 20.73 8.00
CA VAL A 146 -31.07 21.43 6.89
C VAL A 146 -29.55 21.23 6.94
N ALA A 147 -28.95 21.24 8.13
CA ALA A 147 -27.52 20.95 8.31
C ALA A 147 -27.16 19.48 8.03
N ARG A 148 -28.13 18.55 8.09
CA ARG A 148 -27.97 17.15 7.72
C ARG A 148 -28.02 16.99 6.19
N SER A 149 -28.99 17.61 5.53
CA SER A 149 -29.11 17.59 4.06
C SER A 149 -27.95 18.30 3.37
N LEU A 150 -27.44 19.43 3.89
CA LEU A 150 -26.32 20.15 3.28
C LEU A 150 -24.98 19.37 3.31
N ARG A 151 -24.80 18.43 4.26
CA ARG A 151 -23.64 17.51 4.26
C ARG A 151 -23.76 16.42 3.20
N GLN A 152 -24.99 16.01 2.90
CA GLN A 152 -25.28 14.95 1.94
C GLN A 152 -24.99 15.38 0.48
N PHE A 153 -25.07 16.68 0.17
CA PHE A 153 -24.90 17.20 -1.20
C PHE A 153 -23.50 17.70 -1.57
N ASN A 154 -22.54 17.71 -0.63
CA ASN A 154 -21.14 18.09 -0.88
C ASN A 154 -20.21 16.86 -0.90
N HIS A 155 -20.47 15.91 -1.79
CA HIS A 155 -19.58 14.77 -2.02
C HIS A 155 -18.41 15.16 -2.95
N GLY A 156 -17.60 16.14 -2.53
CA GLY A 156 -16.21 16.16 -3.00
C GLY A 156 -15.53 14.88 -2.50
N ILE A 157 -14.70 14.24 -3.33
CA ILE A 157 -13.91 13.07 -2.90
C ILE A 157 -13.08 13.50 -1.70
N ASN A 158 -13.46 13.01 -0.52
CA ASN A 158 -12.77 13.32 0.72
C ASN A 158 -11.65 12.29 0.90
N HIS A 159 -10.40 12.73 0.87
CA HIS A 159 -9.22 11.85 0.92
C HIS A 159 -8.80 11.61 2.38
N ASP A 160 -9.78 11.36 3.25
CA ASP A 160 -9.52 11.13 4.67
C ASP A 160 -8.87 9.76 4.86
N ILE A 161 -7.89 9.69 5.77
CA ILE A 161 -7.14 8.45 6.06
C ILE A 161 -7.52 7.97 7.45
N PHE A 162 -7.82 6.69 7.59
CA PHE A 162 -8.08 6.06 8.88
C PHE A 162 -6.91 5.18 9.29
N ILE A 163 -6.48 5.31 10.54
CA ILE A 163 -5.56 4.40 11.21
C ILE A 163 -6.34 3.72 12.34
N MET A 164 -6.28 2.40 12.39
CA MET A 164 -7.12 1.58 13.27
C MET A 164 -6.29 0.47 13.91
N GLY A 165 -6.38 0.36 15.23
CA GLY A 165 -5.74 -0.72 16.00
C GLY A 165 -4.21 -0.64 16.04
N SER A 166 -3.55 -1.79 15.88
CA SER A 166 -2.10 -2.05 16.07
C SER A 166 -1.75 -2.60 17.46
N PHE A 167 -0.46 -2.85 17.69
CA PHE A 167 0.07 -3.18 19.01
C PHE A 167 0.44 -1.90 19.77
N GLY A 168 -0.07 -1.79 20.99
CA GLY A 168 0.34 -0.78 21.95
C GLY A 168 1.76 -1.02 22.46
N LYS A 169 2.27 -0.09 23.28
CA LYS A 169 3.60 -0.21 23.92
C LYS A 169 3.72 -1.41 24.86
N ASP A 170 2.59 -1.93 25.32
CA ASP A 170 2.46 -3.12 26.15
C ASP A 170 2.33 -4.42 25.34
N TYR A 171 2.53 -4.35 24.02
CA TYR A 171 2.36 -5.45 23.07
C TYR A 171 0.94 -6.05 23.06
N LYS A 172 -0.05 -5.28 23.53
CA LYS A 172 -1.46 -5.66 23.44
C LYS A 172 -2.10 -5.01 22.22
N PRO A 173 -2.99 -5.71 21.52
CA PRO A 173 -3.82 -5.11 20.48
C PRO A 173 -4.60 -3.92 21.03
N THR A 174 -4.69 -2.84 20.25
CA THR A 174 -5.48 -1.65 20.57
C THR A 174 -6.76 -1.60 19.73
N ASN A 175 -7.74 -0.83 20.20
CA ASN A 175 -8.97 -0.53 19.44
C ASN A 175 -9.07 0.96 19.09
N SER A 176 -7.99 1.73 19.27
CA SER A 176 -7.95 3.15 18.94
C SER A 176 -8.11 3.37 17.44
N VAL A 177 -8.83 4.42 17.09
CA VAL A 177 -9.06 4.82 15.70
C VAL A 177 -8.86 6.32 15.55
N GLU A 178 -7.97 6.68 14.65
CA GLU A 178 -7.65 8.06 14.32
C GLU A 178 -7.93 8.30 12.84
N LYS A 179 -8.49 9.46 12.52
CA LYS A 179 -8.76 9.90 11.16
C LYS A 179 -7.98 11.17 10.84
N PHE A 180 -7.23 11.15 9.76
CA PHE A 180 -6.67 12.35 9.15
C PHE A 180 -7.73 13.03 8.30
N CYS A 181 -8.22 14.19 8.76
CA CYS A 181 -9.09 15.06 8.00
C CYS A 181 -8.26 15.81 6.95
N SER A 182 -8.29 15.34 5.70
CA SER A 182 -7.48 15.89 4.60
C SER A 182 -7.70 17.38 4.37
N ARG A 183 -8.95 17.85 4.49
CA ARG A 183 -9.32 19.27 4.36
C ARG A 183 -8.79 20.15 5.50
N GLU A 184 -8.68 19.60 6.70
CA GLU A 184 -8.27 20.34 7.90
C GLU A 184 -6.79 20.14 8.23
N GLY A 185 -6.11 19.19 7.58
CA GLY A 185 -4.70 18.89 7.79
C GLY A 185 -4.39 18.36 9.19
N ARG A 186 -5.35 17.75 9.88
CA ARG A 186 -5.20 17.30 11.27
C ARG A 186 -5.77 15.90 11.51
N TRP A 187 -5.20 15.23 12.49
CA TRP A 187 -5.71 13.99 13.05
C TRP A 187 -6.84 14.28 14.05
N VAL A 188 -7.86 13.45 14.03
CA VAL A 188 -9.04 13.52 14.91
C VAL A 188 -9.37 12.11 15.39
N ASP A 189 -9.65 11.95 16.68
CA ASP A 189 -10.16 10.69 17.23
C ASP A 189 -11.54 10.37 16.67
N VAL A 190 -11.71 9.14 16.17
CA VAL A 190 -12.97 8.66 15.60
C VAL A 190 -13.34 7.36 16.27
N GLY A 191 -13.87 7.42 17.50
CA GLY A 191 -14.53 6.33 18.24
C GLY A 191 -13.85 4.95 18.22
N PRO A 192 -13.49 4.34 19.36
CA PRO A 192 -12.77 3.08 19.33
C PRO A 192 -13.58 1.94 18.67
N MET A 193 -12.89 1.00 18.02
CA MET A 193 -13.48 -0.27 17.60
C MET A 193 -14.00 -1.05 18.83
N ASN A 194 -14.96 -1.94 18.63
CA ASN A 194 -15.48 -2.81 19.69
C ASN A 194 -14.43 -3.83 20.12
N VAL A 195 -13.65 -4.36 19.18
CA VAL A 195 -12.61 -5.36 19.46
C VAL A 195 -11.21 -4.76 19.23
N PRO A 196 -10.29 -4.86 20.21
CA PRO A 196 -8.89 -4.52 20.00
C PRO A 196 -8.23 -5.49 19.02
N ARG A 197 -7.56 -4.95 18.00
CA ARG A 197 -7.02 -5.71 16.85
C ARG A 197 -5.64 -5.19 16.45
N ALA A 198 -4.73 -6.12 16.19
CA ALA A 198 -3.45 -5.88 15.53
C ALA A 198 -3.32 -6.78 14.30
N SER A 199 -2.61 -6.34 13.26
CA SER A 199 -2.49 -7.11 12.00
C SER A 199 -3.83 -7.53 11.39
N ALA A 200 -4.87 -6.70 11.55
CA ALA A 200 -6.16 -6.85 10.87
C ALA A 200 -6.09 -6.31 9.43
N SER A 201 -7.08 -6.64 8.61
CA SER A 201 -7.23 -6.09 7.27
C SER A 201 -8.46 -5.18 7.20
N SER A 202 -8.38 -4.12 6.40
CA SER A 202 -9.47 -3.16 6.23
C SER A 202 -9.74 -2.87 4.76
N VAL A 203 -11.01 -2.69 4.41
CA VAL A 203 -11.46 -2.25 3.07
C VAL A 203 -12.56 -1.20 3.18
N VAL A 204 -12.72 -0.42 2.12
CA VAL A 204 -13.84 0.53 1.99
C VAL A 204 -14.79 0.03 0.91
N LEU A 205 -16.08 -0.04 1.22
CA LEU A 205 -17.15 -0.33 0.28
C LEU A 205 -18.23 0.74 0.41
N GLY A 206 -18.42 1.55 -0.64
CA GLY A 206 -19.34 2.69 -0.56
C GLY A 206 -18.89 3.67 0.54
N ASN A 207 -19.78 3.96 1.49
CA ASN A 207 -19.47 4.81 2.64
C ASN A 207 -19.26 3.99 3.94
N GLN A 208 -18.84 2.74 3.81
CA GLN A 208 -18.58 1.85 4.93
C GLN A 208 -17.12 1.43 4.97
N VAL A 209 -16.50 1.54 6.16
CA VAL A 209 -15.19 0.94 6.44
C VAL A 209 -15.43 -0.41 7.09
N ILE A 210 -14.84 -1.46 6.52
CA ILE A 210 -14.98 -2.83 7.01
C ILE A 210 -13.60 -3.28 7.50
N VAL A 211 -13.53 -3.71 8.76
CA VAL A 211 -12.32 -4.26 9.39
C VAL A 211 -12.57 -5.72 9.72
N SER A 212 -11.68 -6.62 9.29
CA SER A 212 -11.83 -8.05 9.49
C SER A 212 -10.59 -8.67 10.14
N GLY A 213 -10.84 -9.66 11.00
CA GLY A 213 -9.82 -10.50 11.62
C GLY A 213 -8.81 -9.74 12.47
N GLY A 214 -7.56 -10.18 12.42
CA GLY A 214 -6.45 -9.67 13.23
C GLY A 214 -6.23 -10.47 14.51
N THR A 215 -5.22 -10.06 15.25
CA THR A 215 -4.87 -10.57 16.57
C THR A 215 -5.58 -9.75 17.64
N THR A 216 -6.32 -10.41 18.53
CA THR A 216 -6.95 -9.82 19.71
C THR A 216 -6.38 -10.43 20.99
N TYR A 217 -6.68 -9.83 22.14
CA TYR A 217 -6.25 -10.35 23.44
C TYR A 217 -7.33 -11.24 24.04
N ASN A 218 -7.04 -12.54 24.20
CA ASN A 218 -7.98 -13.47 24.83
C ASN A 218 -7.79 -13.43 26.36
N LEU A 219 -8.80 -12.94 27.08
CA LEU A 219 -8.78 -12.80 28.53
C LEU A 219 -8.74 -14.15 29.27
N GLN A 220 -9.27 -15.22 28.68
CA GLN A 220 -9.31 -16.54 29.31
C GLN A 220 -7.96 -17.22 29.23
N SER A 221 -7.30 -17.17 28.07
CA SER A 221 -5.98 -17.76 27.88
C SER A 221 -4.82 -16.84 28.30
N GLY A 222 -5.10 -15.55 28.50
CA GLY A 222 -4.10 -14.52 28.81
C GLY A 222 -3.13 -14.25 27.65
N ARG A 223 -3.45 -14.71 26.44
CA ARG A 223 -2.58 -14.66 25.26
C ARG A 223 -3.27 -13.97 24.09
N ASN A 224 -2.45 -13.42 23.20
CA ASN A 224 -2.88 -12.95 21.90
C ASN A 224 -3.38 -14.13 21.05
N ALA A 225 -4.53 -13.96 20.41
CA ALA A 225 -5.16 -14.98 19.58
C ALA A 225 -5.82 -14.35 18.34
N PRO A 226 -5.83 -15.03 17.18
CA PRO A 226 -6.50 -14.53 15.99
C PRO A 226 -8.03 -14.51 16.18
N THR A 227 -8.72 -13.63 15.46
CA THR A 227 -10.19 -13.57 15.42
C THR A 227 -10.72 -13.71 14.01
N ASP A 228 -11.96 -14.16 13.86
CA ASP A 228 -12.71 -14.23 12.60
C ASP A 228 -13.74 -13.11 12.46
N SER A 229 -13.85 -12.26 13.47
CA SER A 229 -14.90 -11.26 13.57
C SER A 229 -14.67 -10.09 12.60
N VAL A 230 -15.77 -9.50 12.16
CA VAL A 230 -15.81 -8.34 11.28
C VAL A 230 -16.56 -7.20 11.96
N GLU A 231 -16.04 -6.00 11.81
CA GLU A 231 -16.65 -4.76 12.27
C GLU A 231 -16.83 -3.79 11.11
N ILE A 232 -17.91 -3.02 11.16
CA ILE A 232 -18.27 -2.07 10.12
C ILE A 232 -18.49 -0.70 10.77
N LEU A 233 -17.88 0.32 10.17
CA LEU A 233 -18.13 1.72 10.49
C LEU A 233 -18.86 2.34 9.32
N ASN A 234 -20.09 2.82 9.55
CA ASN A 234 -20.84 3.57 8.57
C ASN A 234 -20.49 5.06 8.67
N LEU A 235 -19.87 5.61 7.63
CA LEU A 235 -19.42 6.99 7.59
C LEU A 235 -20.55 8.02 7.43
N ASP A 236 -21.77 7.58 7.10
CA ASP A 236 -22.97 8.42 7.08
C ASP A 236 -23.55 8.66 8.49
N GLN A 237 -23.15 7.84 9.46
CA GLN A 237 -23.65 7.96 10.84
C GLN A 237 -22.96 9.13 11.57
N CYS A 238 -23.74 9.86 12.36
CA CYS A 238 -23.24 10.95 13.20
C CYS A 238 -23.93 10.88 14.58
N PRO A 239 -23.22 10.51 15.66
CA PRO A 239 -21.78 10.24 15.71
C PRO A 239 -21.39 8.97 14.94
N LEU A 240 -20.12 8.91 14.53
CA LEU A 240 -19.53 7.71 13.95
C LEU A 240 -19.48 6.61 15.02
N GLN A 241 -20.03 5.43 14.72
CA GLN A 241 -20.11 4.30 15.63
C GLN A 241 -19.74 2.99 14.93
N TRP A 242 -18.94 2.17 15.60
CA TRP A 242 -18.55 0.86 15.13
C TRP A 242 -19.62 -0.18 15.47
N GLU A 243 -20.04 -0.94 14.48
CA GLU A 243 -21.02 -2.01 14.64
C GLU A 243 -20.34 -3.37 14.40
N MET A 244 -20.65 -4.35 15.27
CA MET A 244 -20.27 -5.74 15.04
C MET A 244 -21.11 -6.31 13.90
N SER A 245 -20.47 -6.94 12.92
CA SER A 245 -21.14 -7.61 11.82
C SER A 245 -21.33 -9.10 12.11
N ASP A 246 -22.43 -9.66 11.58
CA ASP A 246 -22.68 -11.11 11.54
C ASP A 246 -21.75 -11.85 10.56
N ILE A 247 -21.03 -11.11 9.70
CA ILE A 247 -20.03 -11.68 8.79
C ILE A 247 -18.89 -12.29 9.60
N LYS A 248 -18.51 -13.52 9.24
CA LYS A 248 -17.36 -14.23 9.78
C LYS A 248 -16.37 -14.60 8.70
N LEU A 249 -15.09 -14.47 9.01
CA LEU A 249 -14.04 -15.07 8.21
C LEU A 249 -14.15 -16.62 8.29
N PRO A 250 -13.70 -17.36 7.26
CA PRO A 250 -13.78 -18.83 7.24
C PRO A 250 -13.04 -19.50 8.41
N ALA A 251 -12.02 -18.83 8.94
CA ALA A 251 -11.30 -19.20 10.14
C ALA A 251 -10.76 -17.92 10.83
N PRO A 252 -10.49 -17.97 12.15
CA PRO A 252 -9.79 -16.91 12.84
C PRO A 252 -8.38 -16.71 12.27
N GLN A 253 -8.02 -15.48 11.90
CA GLN A 253 -6.73 -15.19 11.29
C GLN A 253 -6.24 -13.76 11.50
N ALA A 254 -4.93 -13.58 11.35
CA ALA A 254 -4.24 -12.29 11.34
C ALA A 254 -3.26 -12.25 10.16
N CYS A 255 -2.75 -11.06 9.82
CA CYS A 255 -1.82 -10.85 8.69
C CYS A 255 -2.42 -11.26 7.32
N HIS A 256 -3.75 -11.41 7.24
CA HIS A 256 -4.46 -11.64 5.99
C HIS A 256 -4.67 -10.34 5.23
N GLN A 257 -5.03 -10.43 3.95
CA GLN A 257 -5.40 -9.26 3.16
C GLN A 257 -6.78 -9.43 2.54
N THR A 258 -7.56 -8.34 2.57
CA THR A 258 -8.90 -8.28 2.01
C THR A 258 -9.03 -7.27 0.88
N PHE A 259 -9.92 -7.56 -0.06
CA PHE A 259 -10.24 -6.71 -1.20
C PHE A 259 -11.74 -6.74 -1.46
N ILE A 260 -12.26 -5.69 -2.09
CA ILE A 260 -13.61 -5.67 -2.64
C ILE A 260 -13.54 -6.02 -4.12
N TYR A 261 -14.30 -7.03 -4.54
CA TYR A 261 -14.47 -7.37 -5.94
C TYR A 261 -15.93 -7.69 -6.23
N LYS A 262 -16.54 -6.94 -7.17
CA LYS A 262 -17.96 -7.08 -7.55
C LYS A 262 -18.93 -7.09 -6.35
N GLY A 263 -18.68 -6.22 -5.36
CA GLY A 263 -19.50 -6.11 -4.15
C GLY A 263 -19.33 -7.25 -3.15
N LYS A 264 -18.33 -8.12 -3.33
CA LYS A 264 -17.99 -9.22 -2.42
C LYS A 264 -16.63 -8.98 -1.78
N LEU A 265 -16.43 -9.55 -0.60
CA LEU A 265 -15.18 -9.50 0.12
C LEU A 265 -14.31 -10.69 -0.30
N ILE A 266 -13.18 -10.40 -0.93
CA ILE A 266 -12.15 -11.39 -1.21
C ILE A 266 -11.16 -11.39 -0.07
N VAL A 267 -10.85 -12.57 0.47
CA VAL A 267 -9.93 -12.75 1.59
C VAL A 267 -8.83 -13.70 1.15
N ILE A 268 -7.58 -13.25 1.26
CA ILE A 268 -6.39 -14.06 1.04
C ILE A 268 -5.87 -14.45 2.41
N CYS A 269 -5.64 -15.74 2.61
CA CYS A 269 -5.26 -16.31 3.89
C CYS A 269 -4.10 -17.26 3.65
N GLU A 270 -3.18 -17.38 4.60
CA GLU A 270 -2.30 -18.56 4.61
C GLU A 270 -3.15 -19.80 4.91
N SER A 271 -2.91 -20.87 4.17
CA SER A 271 -3.70 -22.09 4.29
C SER A 271 -3.22 -22.93 5.47
N PHE A 272 -4.10 -23.20 6.43
CA PHE A 272 -3.79 -24.08 7.58
C PHE A 272 -3.58 -25.56 7.18
N LYS A 273 -4.03 -25.96 5.98
CA LYS A 273 -4.05 -27.37 5.53
C LYS A 273 -2.98 -27.70 4.48
N LYS A 274 -2.39 -26.69 3.84
CA LYS A 274 -1.44 -26.83 2.74
C LYS A 274 -0.43 -25.71 2.84
N ASP A 275 0.85 -25.95 2.59
CA ASP A 275 1.82 -24.86 2.46
C ASP A 275 1.38 -23.97 1.28
N GLY A 276 0.91 -22.73 1.54
CA GLY A 276 0.38 -21.86 0.50
C GLY A 276 -0.71 -20.87 0.92
N PHE A 277 -1.36 -20.24 -0.06
CA PHE A 277 -2.41 -19.24 0.14
C PHE A 277 -3.77 -19.75 -0.32
N THR A 278 -4.81 -19.60 0.48
CA THR A 278 -6.19 -19.88 0.10
C THR A 278 -6.97 -18.58 -0.06
N PHE A 279 -7.75 -18.53 -1.14
CA PHE A 279 -8.58 -17.39 -1.50
C PHE A 279 -10.04 -17.71 -1.22
N PHE A 280 -10.70 -16.86 -0.46
CA PHE A 280 -12.12 -16.97 -0.17
C PHE A 280 -12.88 -15.79 -0.72
N GLU A 281 -14.07 -16.06 -1.22
CA GLU A 281 -15.09 -15.06 -1.53
C GLU A 281 -16.15 -15.11 -0.45
N ILE A 282 -16.45 -13.97 0.17
CA ILE A 282 -17.48 -13.85 1.21
C ILE A 282 -18.56 -12.88 0.74
N SER A 283 -19.82 -13.31 0.86
CA SER A 283 -20.97 -12.45 0.60
C SER A 283 -21.14 -11.42 1.71
N LEU A 284 -21.21 -10.14 1.33
CA LEU A 284 -21.51 -9.06 2.28
C LEU A 284 -23.01 -8.93 2.56
N THR A 285 -23.86 -9.64 1.83
CA THR A 285 -25.30 -9.76 2.11
C THR A 285 -25.61 -11.08 2.83
N PRO A 286 -26.60 -11.08 3.73
CA PRO A 286 -27.09 -12.31 4.35
C PRO A 286 -27.43 -13.36 3.29
N PRO A 287 -27.08 -14.64 3.49
CA PRO A 287 -26.63 -15.26 4.74
C PRO A 287 -25.11 -15.23 4.98
N HIS A 288 -24.36 -14.33 4.32
CA HIS A 288 -22.90 -14.20 4.48
C HIS A 288 -22.11 -15.48 4.16
N ALA A 289 -22.63 -16.27 3.22
CA ALA A 289 -21.96 -17.47 2.75
C ALA A 289 -20.56 -17.14 2.20
N HIS A 290 -19.60 -18.00 2.52
CA HIS A 290 -18.26 -17.95 1.96
C HIS A 290 -17.99 -19.16 1.06
N LYS A 291 -17.18 -18.94 0.04
CA LYS A 291 -16.75 -19.96 -0.92
C LYS A 291 -15.23 -19.91 -1.07
N GLU A 292 -14.58 -21.06 -0.95
CA GLU A 292 -13.18 -21.18 -1.39
C GLU A 292 -13.13 -21.05 -2.92
N LEU A 293 -12.37 -20.08 -3.41
CA LEU A 293 -12.18 -19.88 -4.84
C LEU A 293 -11.09 -20.80 -5.36
N PHE A 294 -9.93 -20.79 -4.72
CA PHE A 294 -8.80 -21.67 -5.02
C PHE A 294 -7.75 -21.60 -3.90
N SER A 295 -6.84 -22.57 -3.93
CA SER A 295 -5.65 -22.62 -3.08
C SER A 295 -4.39 -22.65 -3.95
N LEU A 296 -3.50 -21.67 -3.76
CA LEU A 296 -2.18 -21.63 -4.39
C LEU A 296 -1.21 -22.43 -3.51
N ALA A 297 -0.78 -23.61 -3.97
CA ALA A 297 0.21 -24.41 -3.26
C ALA A 297 1.61 -23.83 -3.43
N SER A 298 2.30 -23.60 -2.32
CA SER A 298 3.73 -23.31 -2.26
C SER A 298 4.51 -24.60 -2.47
N TYR A 299 4.64 -25.06 -3.72
CA TYR A 299 5.31 -26.33 -4.04
C TYR A 299 6.84 -26.32 -3.82
N ARG A 300 7.44 -25.28 -3.20
CA ARG A 300 8.89 -25.11 -3.27
C ARG A 300 9.66 -24.74 -2.02
N PHE A 301 9.06 -24.54 -0.85
CA PHE A 301 9.86 -24.09 0.29
C PHE A 301 9.49 -24.76 1.61
N SER A 302 10.45 -25.54 2.13
CA SER A 302 10.45 -26.25 3.42
C SER A 302 10.63 -25.34 4.64
N TYR A 303 10.28 -24.07 4.53
CA TYR A 303 10.43 -23.08 5.60
C TYR A 303 9.08 -22.41 5.78
N GLN A 304 8.60 -22.37 7.03
CA GLN A 304 7.42 -21.60 7.43
C GLN A 304 7.49 -20.25 6.73
N VAL A 305 6.54 -20.00 5.82
CA VAL A 305 6.47 -18.75 5.07
C VAL A 305 6.29 -17.66 6.12
N GLY A 306 7.37 -16.95 6.44
CA GLY A 306 7.31 -15.90 7.43
C GLY A 306 6.35 -14.82 6.97
N ASP A 307 5.19 -14.73 7.64
CA ASP A 307 4.26 -13.63 7.97
C ASP A 307 4.06 -12.40 7.04
N PHE A 308 4.76 -12.29 5.91
CA PHE A 308 4.87 -11.05 5.15
C PHE A 308 4.70 -11.30 3.66
N TYR A 309 3.45 -11.47 3.25
CA TYR A 309 3.05 -11.27 1.86
C TYR A 309 2.26 -9.97 1.71
N LYS A 310 2.27 -9.43 0.50
CA LYS A 310 1.45 -8.31 0.07
C LYS A 310 0.68 -8.77 -1.16
N ALA A 311 -0.57 -8.35 -1.27
CA ALA A 311 -1.37 -8.57 -2.44
C ALA A 311 -2.05 -7.28 -2.89
N GLU A 312 -2.37 -7.19 -4.17
CA GLU A 312 -3.08 -6.05 -4.73
C GLU A 312 -3.97 -6.50 -5.89
N LEU A 313 -5.18 -5.94 -5.92
CA LEU A 313 -6.14 -6.14 -7.01
C LEU A 313 -5.94 -5.03 -8.05
N VAL A 314 -5.44 -5.39 -9.23
CA VAL A 314 -5.22 -4.47 -10.36
C VAL A 314 -5.89 -5.05 -11.60
N ASN A 315 -6.82 -4.30 -12.21
CA ASN A 315 -7.53 -4.70 -13.42
C ASN A 315 -8.11 -6.13 -13.36
N GLU A 316 -8.85 -6.42 -12.28
CA GLU A 316 -9.46 -7.72 -11.98
C GLU A 316 -8.47 -8.89 -11.75
N LYS A 317 -7.18 -8.58 -11.68
CA LYS A 317 -6.12 -9.55 -11.37
C LYS A 317 -5.58 -9.31 -9.98
N VAL A 318 -5.44 -10.38 -9.21
CA VAL A 318 -4.77 -10.32 -7.92
C VAL A 318 -3.31 -10.69 -8.13
N PHE A 319 -2.45 -9.77 -7.73
CA PHE A 319 -1.01 -9.96 -7.68
C PHE A 319 -0.61 -10.21 -6.24
N VAL A 320 0.25 -11.20 -6.00
CA VAL A 320 0.75 -11.54 -4.67
C VAL A 320 2.27 -11.54 -4.71
N TRP A 321 2.88 -10.86 -3.74
CA TRP A 321 4.32 -10.75 -3.56
C TRP A 321 4.67 -11.15 -2.13
N TRP A 322 5.80 -11.82 -1.94
CA TRP A 322 6.32 -12.17 -0.61
C TRP A 322 7.83 -11.98 -0.60
N ASP A 323 8.39 -11.69 0.57
CA ASP A 323 9.83 -11.45 0.71
C ASP A 323 10.56 -12.72 1.16
N ILE A 324 11.31 -13.33 0.23
CA ILE A 324 12.72 -13.70 0.44
C ILE A 324 13.35 -13.98 -0.93
N ARG A 325 14.21 -13.07 -1.38
CA ARG A 325 15.09 -13.22 -2.56
C ARG A 325 14.38 -13.36 -3.91
N ARG A 326 13.97 -12.21 -4.48
CA ARG A 326 13.77 -11.98 -5.93
C ARG A 326 13.01 -13.09 -6.67
N GLN A 327 11.68 -13.06 -6.65
CA GLN A 327 10.89 -13.42 -7.84
C GLN A 327 9.41 -13.00 -7.68
N PHE A 328 8.85 -12.46 -8.76
CA PHE A 328 7.41 -12.32 -8.97
C PHE A 328 6.90 -13.67 -9.47
N GLU A 329 5.95 -14.30 -8.78
CA GLU A 329 5.59 -15.69 -9.11
C GLU A 329 4.09 -15.95 -9.27
N GLY A 330 3.21 -14.94 -9.20
CA GLY A 330 1.77 -15.17 -9.36
C GLY A 330 0.95 -13.96 -9.80
N CYS A 331 0.16 -14.14 -10.85
CA CYS A 331 -0.90 -13.24 -11.29
C CYS A 331 -2.15 -14.07 -11.54
N ILE A 332 -3.26 -13.73 -10.90
CA ILE A 332 -4.48 -14.54 -10.96
C ILE A 332 -5.64 -13.71 -11.48
N ASN A 333 -6.30 -14.22 -12.53
CA ASN A 333 -7.48 -13.58 -13.10
C ASN A 333 -8.74 -14.08 -12.39
N LEU A 334 -9.45 -13.18 -11.70
CA LEU A 334 -10.66 -13.53 -10.96
C LEU A 334 -11.83 -13.97 -11.85
N ARG A 335 -11.80 -13.71 -13.17
CA ARG A 335 -12.85 -14.21 -14.11
C ARG A 335 -12.76 -15.71 -14.36
N SER A 336 -11.57 -16.31 -14.32
CA SER A 336 -11.37 -17.73 -14.63
C SER A 336 -11.72 -18.68 -13.48
N CYS A 337 -11.81 -18.17 -12.25
CA CYS A 337 -12.12 -18.98 -11.05
C CYS A 337 -13.62 -19.26 -10.86
N GLY A 338 -14.48 -18.72 -11.73
CA GLY A 338 -15.93 -18.88 -11.67
C GLY A 338 -16.51 -19.93 -12.63
N LYS A 339 -15.68 -20.78 -13.26
CA LYS A 339 -16.12 -21.88 -14.11
C LYS A 339 -16.03 -23.22 -13.39
#